data_AF-A0A2W7BYU5-F1
#
_entry.id   AF-A0A2W7BYU5-F1
#
_cell.length_a   1.000
_cell.length_b   1.000
_cell.length_c   1.000
_cell.angle_alpha   90.00
_cell.angle_beta   90.00
_cell.angle_gamma   90.00
#
_symmetry.space_group_name_H-M   'P 1'
#
loop_
_entity.id
_entity.type
_entity.pdbx_description
1 polymer ?
#
loop_
_entity_poly.entity_id
_entity_poly.type
_entity_poly.pdbx_seq_one_letter_code
_entity_poly.pdbx_strand_id
1 'polypeptide(L)'
;MRHCTRSARVRFRETLTRDAERLAFDEKKKARDLRHRLDLHDETKAKLESDLDDKVAAGARLDTYQPLIDDTPQCPRCRIWRARKEPMVDHGTQDQNLFKCHECGYLAFSCLEEPRHR
;
A
#
# COMPACT_ATOMS: atom_id res chain seq x y z
N MET A 1 -72.32 -18.14 -21.73
CA MET A 1 -71.23 -17.90 -22.71
C MET A 1 -70.31 -16.82 -22.17
N ARG A 2 -69.03 -17.13 -21.89
CA ARG A 2 -68.09 -16.17 -21.29
C ARG A 2 -67.46 -15.32 -22.40
N HIS A 3 -67.90 -14.07 -22.55
CA HIS A 3 -67.18 -13.09 -23.35
C HIS A 3 -65.87 -12.75 -22.65
N CYS A 4 -64.81 -13.49 -23.00
CA CYS A 4 -63.45 -13.12 -22.63
C CYS A 4 -63.11 -11.87 -23.46
N THR A 5 -63.28 -10.70 -22.86
CA THR A 5 -63.21 -9.41 -23.56
C THR A 5 -61.79 -9.17 -24.06
N ARG A 6 -61.64 -9.00 -25.37
CA ARG A 6 -60.40 -8.62 -26.05
C ARG A 6 -59.69 -7.43 -25.36
N SER A 7 -60.46 -6.54 -24.73
CA SER A 7 -60.00 -5.41 -23.92
C SER A 7 -59.22 -5.83 -22.65
N ALA A 8 -59.62 -6.90 -21.96
CA ALA A 8 -58.91 -7.39 -20.77
C ALA A 8 -57.53 -7.97 -21.12
N ARG A 9 -57.41 -8.64 -22.27
CA ARG A 9 -56.12 -9.16 -22.77
C ARG A 9 -55.14 -8.06 -23.16
N VAL A 10 -55.64 -6.96 -23.75
CA VAL A 10 -54.80 -5.80 -24.12
C VAL A 10 -54.26 -5.10 -22.86
N ARG A 11 -55.13 -4.82 -21.88
CA ARG A 11 -54.73 -4.20 -20.61
C ARG A 11 -53.71 -5.04 -19.82
N PHE A 12 -53.90 -6.36 -19.79
CA PHE A 12 -52.96 -7.28 -19.12
C PHE A 12 -51.59 -7.32 -19.81
N ARG A 13 -51.55 -7.22 -21.15
CA ARG A 13 -50.29 -7.19 -21.89
C ARG A 13 -49.55 -5.87 -21.67
N GLU A 14 -50.26 -4.75 -21.64
CA GLU A 14 -49.67 -3.43 -21.33
C GLU A 14 -49.06 -3.38 -19.92
N THR A 15 -49.72 -3.97 -18.92
CA THR A 15 -49.17 -4.05 -17.55
C THR A 15 -47.89 -4.88 -17.51
N LEU A 16 -47.88 -6.04 -18.16
CA LEU A 16 -46.68 -6.89 -18.21
C LEU A 16 -45.49 -6.20 -18.88
N THR A 17 -45.74 -5.44 -19.97
CA THR A 17 -44.67 -4.68 -20.62
C THR A 17 -44.11 -3.59 -19.71
N ARG A 18 -44.97 -2.84 -19.00
CA ARG A 18 -44.53 -1.81 -18.04
C ARG A 18 -43.75 -2.41 -16.87
N ASP A 19 -44.20 -3.55 -16.35
CA ASP A 19 -43.51 -4.23 -15.26
C ASP A 19 -42.14 -4.74 -15.72
N ALA A 20 -42.04 -5.28 -16.94
CA ALA A 20 -40.76 -5.70 -17.53
C ALA A 20 -39.80 -4.52 -17.76
N GLU A 21 -40.30 -3.39 -18.26
CA GLU A 21 -39.51 -2.16 -18.43
C GLU A 21 -38.97 -1.64 -17.10
N ARG A 22 -39.81 -1.64 -16.06
CA ARG A 22 -39.42 -1.22 -14.72
C ARG A 22 -38.37 -2.14 -14.10
N LEU A 23 -38.55 -3.46 -14.21
CA LEU A 23 -37.55 -4.45 -13.79
C LEU A 23 -36.22 -4.23 -14.53
N ALA A 24 -36.25 -4.02 -15.84
CA ALA A 24 -35.05 -3.78 -16.62
C ALA A 24 -34.34 -2.47 -16.23
N PHE A 25 -35.11 -1.42 -15.91
CA PHE A 25 -34.55 -0.17 -15.39
C PHE A 25 -33.90 -0.36 -14.01
N ASP A 26 -34.59 -1.03 -13.09
CA ASP A 26 -34.10 -1.28 -11.73
C ASP A 26 -32.80 -2.10 -11.75
N GLU A 27 -32.73 -3.15 -12.58
CA GLU A 27 -31.50 -3.95 -12.72
C GLU A 27 -30.36 -3.16 -13.38
N LYS A 28 -30.64 -2.32 -14.38
CA LYS A 28 -29.63 -1.42 -14.96
C LYS A 28 -29.11 -0.42 -13.93
N LYS A 29 -29.99 0.10 -13.07
CA LYS A 29 -29.61 1.02 -12.00
C LYS A 29 -28.71 0.31 -10.99
N LYS A 30 -29.10 -0.86 -10.49
CA LYS A 30 -28.29 -1.67 -9.58
C LYS A 30 -26.91 -2.00 -10.16
N ALA A 31 -26.86 -2.40 -11.44
CA ALA A 31 -25.60 -2.70 -12.11
C ALA A 31 -24.68 -1.47 -12.18
N ARG A 32 -25.24 -0.27 -12.42
CA ARG A 32 -24.49 0.99 -12.41
C ARG A 32 -23.98 1.33 -11.01
N ASP A 33 -24.82 1.20 -10.00
CA ASP A 33 -24.45 1.49 -8.60
C ASP A 33 -23.34 0.54 -8.14
N LEU A 34 -23.41 -0.74 -8.53
CA LEU A 34 -22.35 -1.72 -8.24
C LEU A 34 -21.03 -1.40 -8.95
N ARG A 35 -21.08 -0.97 -10.23
CA ARG A 35 -19.87 -0.51 -10.94
C ARG A 35 -19.22 0.67 -10.25
N HIS A 36 -20.01 1.69 -9.90
CA HIS A 36 -19.50 2.86 -9.20
C HIS A 36 -18.85 2.49 -7.85
N ARG A 37 -19.43 1.54 -7.12
CA ARG A 37 -18.84 1.04 -5.88
C ARG A 37 -17.53 0.28 -6.09
N LEU A 38 -17.39 -0.44 -7.20
CA LEU A 38 -16.12 -1.09 -7.58
C LEU A 38 -15.07 -0.04 -7.90
N ASP A 39 -15.41 0.99 -8.68
CA ASP A 39 -14.49 2.08 -9.02
C ASP A 39 -13.94 2.77 -7.76
N LEU A 40 -14.81 3.11 -6.80
CA LEU A 40 -14.41 3.69 -5.51
C LEU A 40 -13.51 2.76 -4.68
N HIS A 41 -13.76 1.45 -4.75
CA HIS A 41 -12.92 0.47 -4.08
C HIS A 41 -11.53 0.41 -4.72
N ASP A 42 -11.44 0.44 -6.04
CA ASP A 42 -10.18 0.44 -6.77
C ASP A 42 -9.37 1.71 -6.51
N GLU A 43 -10.02 2.88 -6.44
CA GLU A 43 -9.38 4.13 -6.00
C GLU A 43 -8.83 4.03 -4.58
N THR A 44 -9.61 3.45 -3.65
CA THR A 44 -9.18 3.24 -2.27
C THR A 44 -8.01 2.28 -2.19
N LYS A 45 -8.03 1.20 -2.97
CA LYS A 45 -6.94 0.23 -3.06
C LYS A 45 -5.66 0.88 -3.56
N ALA A 46 -5.74 1.64 -4.66
CA ALA A 46 -4.58 2.33 -5.23
C ALA A 46 -3.95 3.31 -4.23
N LYS A 47 -4.79 4.02 -3.46
CA LYS A 47 -4.31 4.91 -2.39
C LYS A 47 -3.58 4.13 -1.28
N LEU A 48 -4.13 3.01 -0.83
CA LEU A 48 -3.51 2.17 0.20
C LEU A 48 -2.19 1.56 -0.28
N GLU A 49 -2.10 1.17 -1.56
CA GLU A 49 -0.86 0.68 -2.18
C GLU A 49 0.22 1.79 -2.18
N SER A 50 -0.14 3.01 -2.59
CA SER A 50 0.77 4.16 -2.51
C SER A 50 1.23 4.47 -1.09
N ASP A 51 0.30 4.47 -0.13
CA ASP A 51 0.64 4.69 1.28
C ASP A 51 1.58 3.59 1.81
N LEU A 52 1.36 2.34 1.42
CA LEU A 52 2.24 1.22 1.78
C LEU A 52 3.64 1.41 1.22
N ASP A 53 3.78 1.75 -0.06
CA ASP A 53 5.06 1.99 -0.71
C ASP A 53 5.83 3.13 -0.02
N ASP A 54 5.15 4.22 0.33
CA ASP A 54 5.73 5.33 1.09
C ASP A 54 6.24 4.88 2.47
N LYS A 55 5.50 4.03 3.18
CA LYS A 55 5.93 3.49 4.47
C LYS A 55 7.10 2.52 4.34
N VAL A 56 7.10 1.67 3.32
CA VAL A 56 8.22 0.76 3.03
C VAL A 56 9.48 1.56 2.70
N ALA A 57 9.37 2.57 1.84
CA ALA A 57 10.48 3.45 1.50
C ALA A 57 10.98 4.26 2.70
N ALA A 58 10.08 4.72 3.58
CA ALA A 58 10.46 5.35 4.84
C ALA A 58 11.19 4.38 5.79
N GLY A 59 10.72 3.14 5.91
CA GLY A 59 11.37 2.08 6.68
C GLY A 59 12.78 1.78 6.17
N ALA A 60 12.93 1.59 4.85
CA ALA A 60 14.23 1.35 4.23
C ALA A 60 15.22 2.51 4.49
N ARG A 61 14.76 3.77 4.40
CA ARG A 61 15.58 4.94 4.74
C ARG A 61 16.01 4.93 6.20
N LEU A 62 15.12 4.57 7.13
CA LEU A 62 15.44 4.47 8.55
C LEU A 62 16.45 3.35 8.85
N ASP A 63 16.34 2.23 8.14
CA ASP A 63 17.30 1.12 8.26
C ASP A 63 18.69 1.49 7.73
N THR A 64 18.78 2.44 6.80
CA THR A 64 20.07 2.96 6.31
C THR A 64 20.55 4.22 7.04
N TYR A 65 19.67 4.90 7.76
CA TYR A 65 19.98 6.18 8.39
C TYR A 65 20.88 5.95 9.60
N GLN A 66 22.09 6.53 9.57
CA GLN A 66 22.98 6.54 10.72
C GLN A 66 22.99 7.96 11.33
N PRO A 67 22.37 8.16 12.50
CA PRO A 67 22.37 9.48 13.14
C PRO A 67 23.80 9.89 13.52
N LEU A 68 24.20 11.11 13.17
CA LEU A 68 25.44 11.73 13.60
C LEU A 68 25.14 12.72 14.73
N ILE A 69 25.80 12.56 15.88
CA ILE A 69 25.78 13.51 16.99
C ILE A 69 27.23 13.84 17.29
N ASP A 70 27.61 15.13 17.23
CA ASP A 70 28.97 15.61 17.44
C ASP A 70 30.00 14.84 16.57
N ASP A 71 29.73 14.76 15.26
CA ASP A 71 30.49 14.00 14.23
C ASP A 71 30.68 12.50 14.51
N THR A 72 30.01 11.98 15.54
CA THR A 72 30.11 10.58 15.95
C THR A 72 28.87 9.82 15.48
N PRO A 73 29.02 8.76 14.67
CA PRO A 73 27.87 7.97 14.23
C PRO A 73 27.26 7.23 15.43
N GLN A 74 25.93 7.17 15.48
CA GLN A 74 25.16 6.53 16.54
C GLN A 74 24.43 5.32 15.98
N CYS A 75 24.02 4.38 16.83
CA CYS A 75 23.10 3.35 16.37
C CYS A 75 21.69 3.95 16.15
N PRO A 76 21.03 3.68 15.02
CA PRO A 76 19.69 4.23 14.75
C PRO A 76 18.61 3.73 15.71
N ARG A 77 18.79 2.54 16.31
CA ARG A 77 17.80 1.93 17.21
C ARG A 77 18.02 2.29 18.67
N CYS A 78 19.25 2.10 19.15
CA CYS A 78 19.63 2.27 20.57
C CYS A 78 20.12 3.72 20.87
N ARG A 79 20.48 4.52 19.85
CA ARG A 79 21.11 5.86 19.96
C ARG A 79 22.36 5.90 20.85
N ILE A 80 23.03 4.75 21.01
CA ILE A 80 24.26 4.58 21.79
C ILE A 80 25.48 4.75 20.88
N TRP A 81 26.49 5.45 21.42
CA TRP A 81 27.71 5.87 20.75
C TRP A 81 28.46 4.70 20.08
N ARG A 82 28.84 4.90 18.80
CA ARG A 82 29.66 3.95 18.03
C ARG A 82 31.05 3.72 18.64
N ALA A 83 31.59 4.69 19.37
CA ALA A 83 32.88 4.59 20.06
C ALA A 83 32.96 3.49 21.15
N ARG A 84 31.83 2.90 21.57
CA ARG A 84 31.79 1.74 22.49
C ARG A 84 31.64 0.38 21.78
N LYS A 85 31.84 0.31 20.46
CA LYS A 85 31.66 -0.91 19.68
C LYS A 85 32.93 -1.23 18.92
N GLU A 86 33.45 -2.43 19.16
CA GLU A 86 34.59 -2.97 18.43
C GLU A 86 34.21 -3.17 16.95
N PRO A 87 35.16 -2.97 16.02
CA PRO A 87 34.95 -3.34 14.63
C PRO A 87 34.65 -4.84 14.55
N MET A 88 33.67 -5.26 13.75
CA MET A 88 33.50 -6.69 13.43
C MET A 88 34.71 -7.09 12.58
N VAL A 89 35.69 -7.70 13.24
CA VAL A 89 36.89 -8.22 12.59
C VAL A 89 36.48 -9.41 11.72
N ASP A 90 37.06 -9.42 10.51
CA ASP A 90 37.04 -10.47 9.49
C ASP A 90 35.71 -10.74 8.78
N HIS A 91 35.55 -10.17 7.57
CA HIS A 91 35.66 -10.92 6.32
C HIS A 91 35.69 -9.96 5.13
N GLY A 92 36.57 -10.25 4.17
CA GLY A 92 37.09 -9.30 3.20
C GLY A 92 36.08 -8.76 2.19
N THR A 93 36.09 -7.44 2.04
CA THR A 93 36.13 -6.67 0.78
C THR A 93 36.02 -5.20 1.21
N GLN A 94 36.79 -4.34 0.57
CA GLN A 94 37.26 -3.05 1.10
C GLN A 94 36.18 -1.95 1.28
N ASP A 95 34.88 -2.26 1.15
CA ASP A 95 33.81 -1.26 0.98
C ASP A 95 32.60 -1.39 1.93
N GLN A 96 32.59 -2.33 2.88
CA GLN A 96 31.42 -2.54 3.76
C GLN A 96 31.79 -2.38 5.24
N ASN A 97 31.55 -1.18 5.78
CA ASN A 97 31.65 -0.94 7.21
C ASN A 97 30.41 -1.54 7.90
N LEU A 98 30.50 -2.81 8.27
CA LEU A 98 29.49 -3.54 9.02
C LEU A 98 29.57 -3.15 10.50
N PHE A 99 28.45 -2.75 11.10
CA PHE A 99 28.40 -2.32 12.50
C PHE A 99 27.30 -3.06 13.28
N LYS A 100 27.61 -3.58 14.47
CA LYS A 100 26.65 -4.27 15.36
C LYS A 100 26.44 -3.49 16.66
N CYS A 101 25.20 -3.12 17.03
CA CYS A 101 24.88 -2.64 18.39
C CYS A 101 24.79 -3.84 19.33
N HIS A 102 25.72 -3.98 20.30
CA HIS A 102 25.65 -5.05 21.31
C HIS A 102 24.40 -4.96 22.21
N GLU A 103 23.87 -3.75 22.44
CA GLU A 103 22.72 -3.52 23.33
C GLU A 103 21.38 -3.95 22.71
N CYS A 104 21.21 -3.80 21.40
CA CYS A 104 19.95 -4.13 20.72
C CYS A 104 20.09 -5.11 19.55
N GLY A 105 21.28 -5.65 19.35
CA GLY A 105 21.60 -6.59 18.26
C GLY A 105 21.54 -6.00 16.84
N TYR A 106 21.30 -4.70 16.68
CA TYR A 106 21.10 -4.06 15.38
C TYR A 106 22.36 -4.14 14.51
N LEU A 107 22.23 -4.64 13.29
CA LEU A 107 23.30 -4.77 12.29
C LEU A 107 23.06 -3.71 11.20
N ALA A 108 24.00 -2.79 11.03
CA ALA A 108 23.98 -1.78 9.98
C ALA A 108 24.98 -2.15 8.89
N PHE A 109 24.55 -2.07 7.64
CA PHE A 109 25.42 -2.10 6.47
C PHE A 109 25.68 -0.64 6.07
N SER A 110 26.82 -0.07 6.47
CA SER A 110 27.20 1.27 6.00
C SER A 110 28.19 1.15 4.85
N CYS A 111 27.75 1.47 3.63
CA CYS A 111 28.64 1.82 2.53
C CYS A 111 29.15 3.24 2.82
N LEU A 112 30.28 3.36 3.50
CA LEU A 112 30.98 4.64 3.58
C LEU A 112 31.69 4.82 2.25
N GLU A 113 31.05 5.50 1.29
CA GLU A 113 31.79 6.06 0.15
C GLU A 113 32.80 7.07 0.72
N GLU A 114 34.10 6.75 0.62
CA GLU A 114 35.15 7.70 0.94
C GLU A 114 34.96 8.97 0.10
N PRO A 115 35.09 10.18 0.69
CA PRO A 115 35.15 11.39 -0.10
C PRO A 115 36.39 11.32 -1.00
N ARG A 116 36.19 11.16 -2.31
CA ARG A 116 37.25 11.35 -3.31
C ARG A 116 37.70 12.80 -3.26
N HIS A 117 38.72 13.07 -2.46
CA HIS A 117 39.50 14.30 -2.59
C HIS A 117 40.26 14.25 -3.92
N ARG A 118 39.97 15.21 -4.80
CA ARG A 118 40.77 15.51 -6.00
C ARG A 118 41.05 17.00 -6.03
#